data_AF-A0A8B6HSD3-F1
#
_entry.id   AF-A0A8B6HSD3-F1
#
_cell.length_a   1.000
_cell.length_b   1.000
_cell.length_c   1.000
_cell.angle_alpha   90.00
_cell.angle_beta   90.00
_cell.angle_gamma   90.00
#
_symmetry.space_group_name_H-M   'P 1'
#
loop_
_entity.id
_entity.type
_entity.pdbx_description
1 polymer ?
#
loop_
_entity_poly.entity_id
_entity_poly.type
_entity_poly.pdbx_seq_one_letter_code
_entity_poly.pdbx_strand_id
1 'polypeptide(L)'
;MAGKNTVARLLGQHKAAILRDLDVNRVLPRLIKNEVITQSEERQILESGGRKVQCEVFLDILSKKGVGAFHEFCASLEESSPHLLTGFLLENPEAISDEKGPTKALQLGFELALKERDHALRQLQQVKTERDSALASLDNLEGKNKTPR
;
A
#
# COMPACT_ATOMS: atom_id res chain seq x y z
N MET A 1 -17.27 7.02 1.56
CA MET A 1 -17.01 8.27 2.33
C MET A 1 -15.62 8.30 3.01
N ALA A 2 -14.74 7.30 2.85
CA ALA A 2 -13.44 7.27 3.54
C ALA A 2 -12.33 8.13 2.86
N GLY A 3 -12.27 8.17 1.53
CA GLY A 3 -11.16 8.83 0.82
C GLY A 3 -11.14 10.36 0.84
N LYS A 4 -12.29 11.02 1.01
CA LYS A 4 -12.39 12.49 0.97
C LYS A 4 -11.68 13.14 2.17
N ASN A 5 -11.76 12.52 3.34
CA ASN A 5 -11.14 13.04 4.57
C ASN A 5 -9.61 12.86 4.57
N THR A 6 -9.10 11.81 3.92
CA THR A 6 -7.66 11.56 3.82
C THR A 6 -6.96 12.60 2.96
N VAL A 7 -7.55 12.93 1.79
CA VAL A 7 -6.99 13.93 0.87
C VAL A 7 -6.95 15.31 1.51
N ALA A 8 -8.05 15.75 2.14
CA ALA A 8 -8.09 17.05 2.80
C ALA A 8 -7.01 17.16 3.92
N ARG A 9 -6.80 16.08 4.68
CA ARG A 9 -5.75 16.02 5.72
C ARG A 9 -4.35 16.10 5.12
N LEU A 10 -4.08 15.36 4.05
CA LEU A 10 -2.78 15.37 3.34
C LEU A 10 -2.47 16.75 2.75
N LEU A 11 -3.44 17.34 2.03
CA LEU A 11 -3.28 18.68 1.48
C LEU A 11 -3.07 19.72 2.58
N GLY A 12 -3.74 19.56 3.72
CA GLY A 12 -3.56 20.41 4.90
C GLY A 12 -2.15 20.32 5.50
N GLN A 13 -1.61 19.10 5.65
CA GLN A 13 -0.28 18.85 6.21
C GLN A 13 0.83 19.49 5.36
N HIS A 14 0.74 19.36 4.04
CA HIS A 14 1.75 19.89 3.13
C HIS A 14 1.41 21.29 2.60
N LYS A 15 0.33 21.93 3.08
CA LYS A 15 -0.17 23.21 2.57
C LYS A 15 0.92 24.28 2.49
N ALA A 16 1.79 24.37 3.50
CA ALA A 16 2.86 25.35 3.52
C ALA A 16 3.90 25.15 2.39
N ALA A 17 4.26 23.91 2.10
CA ALA A 17 5.18 23.59 1.00
C ALA A 17 4.52 23.87 -0.36
N ILE A 18 3.26 23.46 -0.52
CA ILE A 18 2.48 23.70 -1.74
C ILE A 18 2.35 25.20 -2.02
N LEU A 19 1.99 26.01 -1.02
CA LEU A 19 1.82 27.46 -1.21
C LEU A 19 3.12 28.20 -1.55
N ARG A 20 4.27 27.62 -1.20
CA ARG A 20 5.58 28.18 -1.48
C ARG A 20 6.05 27.82 -2.88
N ASP A 21 5.89 26.56 -3.28
CA ASP A 21 6.59 26.00 -4.43
C ASP A 21 5.66 25.66 -5.62
N LEU A 22 4.35 25.53 -5.42
CA LEU A 22 3.41 25.19 -6.50
C LEU A 22 3.08 26.39 -7.39
N ASP A 23 3.11 26.18 -8.70
CA ASP A 23 2.52 27.07 -9.69
C ASP A 23 1.26 26.43 -10.30
N VAL A 24 0.09 26.96 -9.94
CA VAL A 24 -1.22 26.42 -10.34
C VAL A 24 -1.39 26.40 -11.86
N ASN A 25 -0.81 27.39 -12.56
CA ASN A 25 -0.90 27.49 -14.02
C ASN A 25 -0.17 26.35 -14.75
N ARG A 26 0.79 25.69 -14.09
CA ARG A 26 1.50 24.54 -14.65
C ARG A 26 0.74 23.23 -14.50
N VAL A 27 -0.04 23.09 -13.43
CA VAL A 27 -0.79 21.85 -13.14
C VAL A 27 -2.20 21.85 -13.72
N LEU A 28 -2.83 23.03 -13.85
CA LEU A 28 -4.20 23.17 -14.38
C LEU A 28 -4.42 22.55 -15.75
N PRO A 29 -3.56 22.75 -16.78
CA PRO A 29 -3.84 22.26 -18.13
C PRO A 29 -4.02 20.73 -18.18
N ARG A 30 -3.22 20.00 -17.40
CA ARG A 30 -3.31 18.54 -17.30
C ARG A 30 -4.57 18.09 -16.56
N LEU A 31 -4.89 18.77 -15.46
CA LEU A 31 -6.08 18.49 -14.65
C LEU A 31 -7.39 18.78 -15.40
N ILE A 32 -7.40 19.77 -16.29
CA ILE A 32 -8.55 20.08 -17.16
C ILE A 32 -8.65 19.04 -18.29
N LYS A 33 -7.52 18.71 -18.93
CA LYS A 33 -7.46 17.68 -19.98
C LYS A 33 -7.99 16.33 -19.49
N ASN A 34 -7.72 15.99 -18.23
CA ASN A 34 -8.17 14.75 -17.60
C ASN A 34 -9.52 14.91 -16.89
N GLU A 35 -10.27 15.99 -17.17
CA GLU A 35 -11.62 16.28 -16.68
C GLU A 35 -11.74 16.33 -15.14
N VAL A 36 -10.62 16.45 -14.44
CA VAL A 36 -10.58 16.58 -12.97
C VAL A 36 -11.04 17.96 -12.55
N ILE A 37 -10.61 19.00 -13.27
CA ILE A 37 -11.03 20.39 -13.05
C ILE A 37 -11.88 20.84 -14.23
N THR A 38 -13.04 21.40 -13.93
CA THR A 38 -13.95 21.98 -14.92
C THR A 38 -13.50 23.37 -15.31
N GLN A 39 -13.91 23.84 -16.47
CA GLN A 39 -13.57 25.18 -16.97
C GLN A 39 -14.11 26.31 -16.06
N SER A 40 -15.23 26.07 -15.36
CA SER A 40 -15.76 27.00 -14.37
C SER A 40 -14.86 27.10 -13.12
N GLU A 41 -14.32 25.97 -12.66
CA GLU A 41 -13.39 25.91 -11.53
C GLU A 41 -12.04 26.53 -11.89
N GLU A 42 -11.54 26.27 -13.11
CA GLU A 42 -10.34 26.94 -13.63
C GLU A 42 -10.49 28.46 -13.60
N ARG A 43 -11.60 28.98 -14.13
CA ARG A 43 -11.87 30.42 -14.12
C ARG A 43 -11.92 30.97 -12.70
N GLN A 44 -12.60 30.28 -11.79
CA GLN A 44 -12.65 30.66 -10.37
C GLN A 44 -11.24 30.73 -9.75
N ILE A 45 -10.37 29.78 -10.06
CA ILE A 45 -8.98 29.76 -9.57
C ILE A 45 -8.20 30.94 -10.17
N LEU A 46 -8.28 31.17 -11.48
CA LEU A 46 -7.51 32.24 -12.12
C LEU A 46 -7.98 33.64 -11.69
N GLU A 47 -9.29 33.83 -11.47
CA GLU A 47 -9.88 35.09 -11.04
C GLU A 47 -9.74 35.37 -9.53
N SER A 48 -9.34 34.38 -8.73
CA SER A 48 -9.26 34.49 -7.26
C SER A 48 -8.13 35.39 -6.73
N GLY A 49 -7.28 35.93 -7.61
CA GLY A 49 -6.29 36.96 -7.25
C GLY A 49 -4.84 36.47 -7.37
N GLY A 50 -4.02 36.76 -6.35
CA GLY A 50 -2.58 36.47 -6.38
C GLY A 50 -2.24 34.98 -6.21
N ARG A 51 -1.03 34.56 -6.62
CA ARG A 51 -0.58 33.15 -6.66
C ARG A 51 -0.97 32.33 -5.42
N LYS A 52 -0.76 32.87 -4.21
CA LYS A 52 -1.10 32.16 -2.96
C LYS A 52 -2.59 31.88 -2.84
N VAL A 53 -3.44 32.87 -3.13
CA VAL A 53 -4.90 32.72 -3.06
C VAL A 53 -5.38 31.73 -4.12
N GLN A 54 -4.81 31.79 -5.33
CA GLN A 54 -5.09 30.81 -6.38
C GLN A 54 -4.76 29.38 -5.94
N CYS A 55 -3.60 29.16 -5.31
CA CYS A 55 -3.24 27.87 -4.74
C CYS A 55 -4.22 27.44 -3.64
N GLU A 56 -4.64 28.34 -2.75
CA GLU A 56 -5.60 27.99 -1.70
C GLU A 56 -6.95 27.57 -2.28
N VAL A 57 -7.51 28.32 -3.22
CA VAL A 57 -8.77 27.99 -3.91
C VAL A 57 -8.65 26.67 -4.66
N PHE A 58 -7.53 26.45 -5.35
CA PHE A 58 -7.23 25.19 -6.02
C PHE A 58 -7.22 24.00 -5.06
N LEU A 59 -6.55 24.12 -3.91
CA LEU A 59 -6.51 23.06 -2.89
C LEU A 59 -7.89 22.80 -2.29
N ASP A 60 -8.68 23.85 -2.07
CA ASP A 60 -10.05 23.75 -1.57
C ASP A 60 -10.94 22.97 -2.55
N ILE A 61 -10.82 23.23 -3.85
CA ILE A 61 -11.53 22.49 -4.91
C ILE A 61 -11.05 21.04 -4.95
N LEU A 62 -9.73 20.81 -4.94
CA LEU A 62 -9.13 19.48 -5.02
C LEU A 62 -9.57 18.60 -3.84
N SER A 63 -9.63 19.16 -2.63
CA SER A 63 -10.06 18.46 -1.42
C SER A 63 -11.50 17.93 -1.50
N LYS A 64 -12.39 18.63 -2.23
CA LYS A 64 -13.80 18.27 -2.39
C LYS A 64 -14.01 17.15 -3.42
N LYS A 65 -13.12 17.01 -4.41
CA LYS A 65 -13.21 16.01 -5.48
C LYS A 65 -12.73 14.61 -5.05
N GLY A 66 -11.84 14.54 -4.06
CA GLY A 66 -11.41 13.29 -3.45
C GLY A 66 -10.19 12.64 -4.12
N VAL A 67 -9.99 11.34 -3.87
CA VAL A 67 -8.70 10.66 -4.10
C VAL A 67 -8.31 10.55 -5.57
N GLY A 68 -9.27 10.34 -6.49
CA GLY A 68 -8.97 10.29 -7.92
C GLY A 68 -8.39 11.61 -8.45
N ALA A 69 -8.94 12.74 -8.00
CA ALA A 69 -8.43 14.06 -8.33
C ALA A 69 -7.03 14.31 -7.75
N PHE A 70 -6.80 13.83 -6.51
CA PHE A 70 -5.49 13.90 -5.87
C PHE A 70 -4.43 13.07 -6.60
N HIS A 71 -4.77 11.88 -7.08
CA HIS A 71 -3.85 11.05 -7.85
C HIS A 71 -3.44 11.74 -9.16
N GLU A 72 -4.41 12.33 -9.87
CA GLU A 72 -4.12 13.11 -11.07
C GLU A 72 -3.25 14.33 -10.77
N PHE A 73 -3.49 15.00 -9.64
CA PHE A 73 -2.63 16.06 -9.15
C PHE A 73 -1.20 15.58 -8.88
N CYS A 74 -1.01 14.46 -8.18
CA CYS A 74 0.31 13.85 -7.97
C CYS A 74 1.03 13.57 -9.29
N ALA A 75 0.31 13.04 -10.28
CA ALA A 75 0.87 12.79 -11.60
C ALA A 75 1.25 14.10 -12.33
N SER A 76 0.53 15.21 -12.10
CA SER A 76 0.95 16.54 -12.59
C SER A 76 2.16 17.12 -11.85
N LEU A 77 2.34 16.77 -10.58
CA LEU A 77 3.51 17.18 -9.79
C LEU A 77 4.77 16.45 -10.24
N GLU A 78 4.65 15.21 -10.73
CA GLU A 78 5.77 14.46 -11.27
C GLU A 78 6.50 15.23 -12.38
N GLU A 79 5.72 15.88 -13.26
CA GLU A 79 6.25 16.66 -14.38
C GLU A 79 6.67 18.08 -13.96
N SER A 80 5.89 18.73 -13.08
CA SER A 80 6.03 20.17 -12.81
C SER A 80 6.81 20.51 -11.53
N SER A 81 6.73 19.67 -10.50
CA SER A 81 7.25 19.92 -9.14
C SER A 81 7.54 18.60 -8.40
N PRO A 82 8.51 17.78 -8.88
CA PRO A 82 8.75 16.44 -8.34
C PRO A 82 9.23 16.43 -6.88
N HIS A 83 9.80 17.55 -6.41
CA HIS A 83 10.19 17.72 -5.01
C HIS A 83 8.97 17.76 -4.06
N LEU A 84 7.85 18.37 -4.48
CA LEU A 84 6.61 18.33 -3.70
C LEU A 84 6.08 16.89 -3.65
N LEU A 85 6.07 16.19 -4.79
CA LEU A 85 5.66 14.79 -4.86
C LEU A 85 6.51 13.90 -3.95
N THR A 86 7.83 14.10 -3.95
CA THR A 86 8.75 13.38 -3.08
C THR A 86 8.45 13.65 -1.60
N GLY A 87 8.17 14.90 -1.25
CA GLY A 87 7.74 15.27 0.11
C GLY A 87 6.46 14.56 0.55
N PHE A 88 5.45 14.49 -0.33
CA PHE A 88 4.22 13.74 -0.06
C PHE A 88 4.48 12.25 0.18
N LEU A 89 5.31 11.62 -0.65
CA LEU A 89 5.61 10.18 -0.58
C LEU A 89 6.41 9.80 0.67
N LEU A 90 7.38 10.63 1.07
CA LEU A 90 8.23 10.36 2.22
C LEU A 90 7.47 10.51 3.55
N GLU A 91 6.57 11.47 3.65
CA GLU A 91 5.81 11.72 4.88
C GLU A 91 4.55 10.86 5.00
N ASN A 92 4.07 10.29 3.89
CA ASN A 92 2.85 9.46 3.87
C ASN A 92 2.97 8.28 2.88
N PRO A 93 3.81 7.26 3.17
CA PRO A 93 4.01 6.11 2.28
C PRO A 93 2.71 5.30 2.05
N GLU A 94 1.76 5.34 2.99
CA GLU A 94 0.48 4.63 2.89
C GLU A 94 -0.59 5.39 2.09
N ALA A 95 -0.39 6.69 1.79
CA ALA A 95 -1.42 7.52 1.17
C ALA A 95 -1.57 7.34 -0.35
N ILE A 96 -0.54 6.81 -1.00
CA ILE A 96 -0.46 6.67 -2.48
C ILE A 96 -0.39 5.19 -2.88
N SER A 97 -0.14 4.30 -1.92
CA SER A 97 -0.25 2.87 -2.15
C SER A 97 -1.71 2.47 -2.35
N ASP A 98 -2.06 2.12 -3.58
CA ASP A 98 -3.19 1.24 -3.93
C ASP A 98 -2.93 -0.20 -3.38
N GLU A 99 -2.40 -0.32 -2.15
CA GLU A 99 -2.23 -1.56 -1.42
C GLU A 99 -3.62 -2.04 -1.03
N LYS A 100 -4.33 -2.63 -2.00
CA LYS A 100 -5.22 -3.74 -1.71
C LYS A 100 -4.36 -4.73 -0.95
N GLY A 101 -4.56 -4.79 0.36
CA GLY A 101 -3.97 -5.82 1.21
C GLY A 101 -4.10 -7.20 0.53
N PRO A 102 -3.21 -8.14 0.89
CA PRO A 102 -3.03 -9.40 0.17
C PRO A 102 -4.38 -9.98 -0.25
N THR A 103 -4.54 -10.20 -1.55
CA THR A 103 -5.83 -10.67 -2.11
C THR A 103 -6.29 -11.90 -1.33
N LYS A 104 -7.60 -12.05 -1.13
CA LYS A 104 -8.17 -13.20 -0.39
C LYS A 104 -7.62 -14.53 -0.88
N ALA A 105 -7.35 -14.65 -2.18
CA ALA A 105 -6.71 -15.80 -2.80
C ALA A 105 -5.29 -16.06 -2.26
N LEU A 106 -4.46 -15.02 -2.14
CA LEU A 106 -3.11 -15.13 -1.59
C LEU A 106 -3.15 -15.50 -0.09
N GLN A 107 -4.07 -14.92 0.68
CA GLN A 107 -4.23 -15.25 2.10
C GLN A 107 -4.69 -16.70 2.32
N LEU A 108 -5.65 -17.17 1.52
CA LEU A 108 -6.05 -18.59 1.49
C LEU A 108 -4.89 -19.50 1.09
N GLY A 109 -4.08 -19.09 0.11
CA GLY A 109 -2.89 -19.82 -0.31
C GLY A 109 -1.88 -20.01 0.82
N PHE A 110 -1.59 -18.96 1.60
CA PHE A 110 -0.72 -19.06 2.77
C PHE A 110 -1.29 -19.99 3.84
N GLU A 111 -2.58 -19.90 4.14
CA GLU A 111 -3.23 -20.75 5.16
C GLU A 111 -3.18 -22.24 4.76
N LEU A 112 -3.40 -22.55 3.47
CA LEU A 112 -3.32 -23.91 2.96
C LEU A 112 -1.89 -24.46 3.06
N ALA A 113 -0.90 -23.68 2.63
CA ALA A 113 0.51 -24.09 2.69
C ALA A 113 0.97 -24.37 4.13
N LEU A 114 0.52 -23.56 5.10
CA LEU A 114 0.80 -23.80 6.51
C LEU A 114 0.17 -25.11 6.99
N LYS A 115 -1.08 -25.39 6.61
CA LYS A 115 -1.76 -26.66 6.95
C LYS A 115 -1.08 -27.87 6.33
N GLU A 116 -0.65 -27.78 5.07
CA GLU A 116 0.09 -28.86 4.39
C GLU A 116 1.43 -29.14 5.07
N ARG A 117 2.18 -28.09 5.41
CA ARG A 117 3.44 -28.20 6.16
C ARG A 117 3.21 -28.89 7.52
N ASP A 118 2.21 -28.45 8.27
CA ASP A 118 1.93 -28.99 9.60
C ASP A 118 1.44 -30.46 9.53
N HIS A 119 0.71 -30.81 8.47
CA HIS A 119 0.35 -32.19 8.19
C HIS A 119 1.59 -33.05 7.88
N ALA A 120 2.48 -32.58 7.00
CA ALA A 120 3.71 -33.28 6.65
C ALA A 120 4.63 -33.50 7.87
N LEU A 121 4.74 -32.51 8.76
CA LEU A 121 5.50 -32.62 10.01
C LEU A 121 4.95 -33.72 10.93
N ARG A 122 3.62 -33.84 11.06
CA ARG A 122 2.98 -34.91 11.84
C ARG A 122 3.25 -36.30 11.25
N GLN A 123 3.14 -36.42 9.94
CA GLN A 123 3.45 -37.68 9.25
C GLN A 123 4.91 -38.09 9.46
N LEU A 124 5.85 -37.15 9.33
CA LEU A 124 7.26 -37.41 9.57
C LEU A 124 7.53 -37.86 11.01
N GLN A 125 6.85 -37.26 11.98
CA GLN A 125 6.98 -37.65 13.39
C GLN A 125 6.48 -39.07 13.62
N GLN A 126 5.35 -39.45 13.03
CA GLN A 126 4.81 -40.81 13.12
C GLN A 126 5.80 -41.83 12.53
N VAL A 127 6.30 -41.58 11.32
CA VAL A 127 7.29 -42.45 10.67
C VAL A 127 8.56 -42.57 11.52
N LYS A 128 9.02 -41.48 12.14
CA LYS A 128 10.17 -41.53 13.06
C LYS A 128 9.89 -42.43 14.26
N THR A 129 8.73 -42.32 14.89
CA THR A 129 8.37 -43.15 16.05
C THR A 129 8.24 -44.63 15.69
N GLU A 130 7.65 -44.96 14.54
CA GLU A 130 7.54 -46.33 14.05
C GLU A 130 8.92 -46.93 13.78
N ARG A 131 9.81 -46.18 13.13
CA ARG A 131 11.21 -46.58 12.89
C ARG A 131 11.95 -46.83 14.21
N ASP A 132 11.83 -45.93 15.18
CA ASP A 132 12.53 -46.07 16.47
C ASP A 132 12.01 -47.28 17.27
N SER A 133 10.71 -47.56 17.23
CA SER A 133 10.11 -48.76 17.82
C SER A 133 10.59 -50.06 17.15
N ALA A 134 10.68 -50.07 15.82
CA ALA A 134 11.19 -51.22 15.07
C ALA A 134 12.66 -51.50 15.40
N LEU A 135 13.49 -50.45 15.49
CA LEU A 135 14.90 -50.59 15.89
C LEU A 135 15.03 -51.17 17.31
N ALA A 136 14.25 -50.68 18.28
CA ALA A 136 14.24 -51.22 19.64
C ALA A 136 13.80 -52.70 19.68
N SER A 137 12.88 -53.10 18.80
CA SER A 137 12.43 -54.49 18.70
C SER A 137 13.52 -55.42 18.15
N LEU A 138 14.31 -54.95 17.18
CA LEU A 138 15.45 -55.69 16.63
C LEU A 138 16.56 -55.87 17.68
N ASP A 139 16.92 -54.82 18.42
CA ASP A 139 17.97 -54.88 19.46
C ASP A 139 17.63 -55.90 20.57
N ASN A 140 16.35 -55.95 20.97
CA ASN A 140 15.85 -56.94 21.94
C ASN A 140 15.90 -58.39 21.42
N LEU A 141 15.81 -58.61 20.10
CA LEU A 141 15.94 -59.93 19.48
C LEU A 141 17.41 -60.35 19.36
N GLU A 142 18.31 -59.41 19.04
CA GLU A 142 19.75 -59.65 18.99
C GLU A 142 20.35 -59.92 20.39
N GLY A 143 19.86 -59.24 21.43
CA GLY A 143 20.26 -59.49 22.82
C GLY A 143 19.87 -60.87 23.35
N LYS A 144 18.73 -61.43 22.92
CA LYS A 144 18.26 -62.77 23.30
C LYS A 144 19.07 -63.91 22.66
N ASN A 145 19.71 -63.66 21.52
CA ASN A 145 20.55 -64.65 20.83
C ASN A 145 22.00 -64.72 21.36
N LYS A 146 22.38 -63.90 22.35
CA LYS A 146 23.76 -63.82 22.88
C LYS A 146 23.96 -64.46 24.27
N THR A 147 22.99 -65.17 24.86
CA THR A 147 23.25 -65.95 26.09
C THR A 147 23.94 -67.27 25.76
N PRO A 148 25.24 -67.46 26.07
CA PRO A 148 25.91 -68.73 25.89
C PRO A 148 25.54 -69.66 27.05
N ARG A 149 25.27 -70.94 26.75
CA ARG A 149 25.34 -72.03 27.72
C ARG A 149 26.79 -72.39 28.00
#